data_AF-A0A2V8TRB9-F1
#
_entry.id   AF-A0A2V8TRB9-F1
#
_cell.length_a   1.000
_cell.length_b   1.000
_cell.length_c   1.000
_cell.angle_alpha   90.00
_cell.angle_beta   90.00
_cell.angle_gamma   90.00
#
_symmetry.space_group_name_H-M   'P 1'
#
loop_
_entity.id
_entity.type
_entity.pdbx_description
1 polymer ?
#
loop_
_entity_poly.entity_id
_entity_poly.type
_entity_poly.pdbx_seq_one_letter_code
_entity_poly.pdbx_strand_id
1 'polypeptide(L)' 'MIEVEDLSKSFTDPKRGTRLAVNRVSFDVRAGEVFGLLGPNGAGKTTTL' A
#
# COMPACT_ATOMS: atom_id res chain seq x y z
N MET A 1 8.64 -0.03 15.94
CA MET A 1 8.99 0.84 14.81
C MET A 1 8.73 0.04 13.56
N ILE A 2 7.87 0.56 12.68
CA ILE A 2 7.61 -0.02 11.36
C ILE A 2 8.24 0.93 10.35
N GLU A 3 8.96 0.39 9.38
CA GLU A 3 9.59 1.16 8.30
C GLU A 3 9.28 0.44 7.00
N VAL A 4 8.76 1.20 6.04
CA VAL A 4 8.40 0.74 4.71
C VAL A 4 9.14 1.61 3.71
N GLU A 5 9.88 0.99 2.81
CA GLU A 5 10.62 1.67 1.76
C GLU A 5 10.21 1.11 0.39
N ASP A 6 9.83 2.01 -0.53
CA ASP A 6 9.58 1.73 -1.95
C ASP A 6 8.59 0.56 -2.21
N LEU A 7 7.62 0.34 -1.30
CA LEU A 7 6.66 -0.76 -1.39
C LEU A 7 5.84 -0.67 -2.68
N SER A 8 5.93 -1.71 -3.49
CA SER A 8 5.18 -1.86 -4.72
C SER A 8 4.48 -3.21 -4.76
N LYS A 9 3.20 -3.23 -5.16
CA LYS A 9 2.43 -4.46 -5.33
C LYS A 9 1.57 -4.38 -6.58
N SER A 10 1.71 -5.37 -7.44
CA SER A 10 0.81 -5.60 -8.56
C SER A 10 0.00 -6.88 -8.38
N PHE A 11 -1.24 -6.86 -8.88
CA PHE A 11 -2.07 -8.04 -9.05
C PHE A 11 -2.29 -8.28 -10.53
N THR A 12 -2.15 -9.54 -10.95
CA THR A 12 -2.40 -9.94 -12.33
C THR A 12 -3.67 -10.78 -12.38
N ASP A 13 -4.63 -10.33 -13.18
CA ASP A 13 -5.86 -11.06 -13.47
C ASP A 13 -5.84 -11.49 -14.95
N PRO A 14 -6.11 -12.77 -15.28
CA PRO A 14 -6.07 -13.24 -16.67
C PRO A 14 -7.03 -12.53 -17.63
N LYS A 15 -8.12 -11.94 -17.13
CA LYS A 15 -9.14 -11.25 -17.95
C LYS A 15 -8.96 -9.73 -17.96
N ARG A 16 -8.44 -9.15 -16.88
CA ARG A 16 -8.34 -7.69 -16.68
C ARG A 16 -6.91 -7.15 -16.82
N GLY A 17 -5.94 -8.04 -16.98
CA GLY A 17 -4.51 -7.73 -17.06
C GLY A 17 -3.91 -7.43 -15.69
N THR A 18 -2.72 -6.83 -15.70
CA THR A 18 -2.03 -6.41 -14.48
C THR A 18 -2.54 -5.06 -14.00
N ARG A 19 -2.69 -4.93 -12.68
CA ARG A 19 -3.00 -3.68 -11.98
C ARG A 19 -1.99 -3.44 -10.89
N LEU A 20 -1.40 -2.26 -10.88
CA LEU A 20 -0.52 -1.79 -9.81
C LEU A 20 -1.40 -1.26 -8.68
N ALA A 21 -1.39 -1.93 -7.54
CA ALA A 21 -2.20 -1.58 -6.37
C ALA A 21 -1.48 -0.61 -5.43
N VAL A 22 -0.16 -0.72 -5.33
CA VAL A 22 0.71 0.28 -4.68
C VAL A 22 1.97 0.45 -5.50
N ASN A 23 2.47 1.68 -5.58
CA ASN A 23 3.62 2.05 -6.38
C ASN A 23 4.59 2.86 -5.52
N ARG A 24 5.69 2.23 -5.10
CA ARG A 24 6.80 2.87 -4.39
C ARG A 24 6.38 3.71 -3.20
N VAL A 25 5.55 3.14 -2.33
CA VAL A 25 5.10 3.81 -1.10
C VAL A 25 6.16 3.64 -0.01
N SER A 26 6.56 4.73 0.62
CA SER A 26 7.48 4.74 1.76
C SER A 26 6.88 5.49 2.94
N PHE A 27 7.00 4.94 4.16
CA PHE A 27 6.60 5.58 5.40
C PHE A 27 7.25 4.90 6.62
N ASP A 28 7.41 5.65 7.70
CA ASP A 28 7.78 5.14 9.02
C ASP A 28 6.63 5.32 10.02
N VAL A 29 6.51 4.40 10.97
CA VAL A 29 5.59 4.49 12.11
C VAL A 29 6.35 4.21 13.40
N ARG A 30 6.36 5.20 14.29
CA ARG A 30 7.07 5.13 15.57
C ARG A 30 6.33 4.27 16.58
N ALA A 31 7.05 3.80 17.60
CA ALA A 31 6.41 3.06 18.69
C ALA A 31 5.42 3.98 19.43
N GLY A 32 4.18 3.51 19.61
CA GLY A 32 3.11 4.28 20.24
C GLY A 32 2.38 5.26 19.33
N GLU A 33 2.77 5.38 18.06
CA GLU A 33 2.08 6.22 17.08
C GLU A 33 0.81 5.55 16.55
N VAL A 34 -0.25 6.34 16.39
CA VAL A 34 -1.48 5.90 15.72
C VAL A 34 -1.41 6.32 14.26
N PHE A 35 -1.33 5.34 13.37
CA PHE A 35 -1.22 5.55 11.93
C PHE A 35 -2.47 5.05 11.19
N GLY A 36 -2.91 5.77 10.16
CA GLY A 36 -4.05 5.41 9.34
C GLY A 36 -3.89 5.83 7.88
N LEU A 37 -4.36 4.98 6.97
CA LEU A 37 -4.39 5.27 5.53
C LEU A 37 -5.80 5.75 5.14
N LEU A 38 -5.90 6.92 4.51
CA LEU A 38 -7.15 7.50 4.01
C LEU A 38 -7.11 7.67 2.49
N GLY A 39 -8.24 7.41 1.84
CA GLY A 39 -8.39 7.55 0.40
C GLY A 39 -9.59 6.78 -0.15
N PRO A 40 -9.96 6.99 -1.42
CA PRO A 40 -11.10 6.32 -2.04
C PRO A 40 -10.92 4.79 -2.18
N ASN A 41 -11.99 4.08 -2.54
CA ASN A 41 -11.92 2.64 -2.83
C ASN A 41 -10.97 2.37 -4.00
N GLY A 42 -10.12 1.35 -3.86
CA GLY A 42 -9.09 1.03 -4.83
C GLY A 42 -7.77 1.79 -4.68
N ALA A 43 -7.63 2.74 -3.74
CA ALA A 43 -6.40 3.51 -3.53
C ALA A 43 -5.22 2.73 -2.89
N GLY A 44 -5.31 1.41 -2.73
CA GLY A 44 -4.21 0.59 -2.19
C GLY A 44 -4.14 0.47 -0.67
N LYS A 45 -5.07 1.06 0.10
CA LYS A 45 -5.08 1.04 1.58
C LYS A 45 -4.99 -0.36 2.18
N THR A 46 -5.95 -1.24 1.87
CA THR A 46 -5.98 -2.64 2.32
C THR A 46 -4.87 -3.50 1.71
N THR A 47 -4.23 -3.04 0.64
CA THR A 47 -3.05 -3.71 0.08
C THR A 47 -1.78 -3.35 0.86
N THR A 48 -1.78 -2.23 1.59
CA THR A 48 -0.62 -1.69 2.31
C THR A 48 -0.60 -2.12 3.78
N LEU A 49 -1.76 -2.41 4.37
CA LEU A 49 -1.92 -2.96 5.74
C LEU A 49 -2.12 -4.47 5.71
#